data_AF-A0A8B6XZS3-F1
#
_entry.id   AF-A0A8B6XZS3-F1
#
_cell.length_a   1.000
_cell.length_b   1.000
_cell.length_c   1.000
_cell.angle_alpha   90.00
_cell.angle_beta   90.00
_cell.angle_gamma   90.00
#
_symmetry.space_group_name_H-M   'P 1'
#
loop_
_entity.id
_entity.type
_entity.pdbx_description
1 polymer ?
#
loop_
_entity_poly.entity_id
_entity_poly.type
_entity_poly.pdbx_seq_one_letter_code
_entity_poly.pdbx_strand_id
1 'polypeptide(L)'
;MKLLIIAPLLLTYKKNNQENEAESPQVFEITDLEKRDGKINFRIFCDVSFWKLPLQDHLRIEIIKKGSSTFQNKDGPFNVVQRNVTQTRGHDRHLSSEWFYKQMKNGEKILHSWMVYSPNSGNLYCFCCRLFASNITNLASKFVSGFQKRWKLNPKVYEHESSDNHLRFLEKWKILETNLKSNNTIDAEIISFTENEKKKCRNILYRLLYLTLFLAKQNLPFRGHQEDKSSFIGQICVFNKG
;
A
#
# COMPACT_ATOMS: atom_id res chain seq x y z
N MET A 1 49.35 -48.22 8.65
CA MET A 1 50.27 -47.11 8.97
C MET A 1 49.71 -45.85 8.31
N LYS A 2 49.64 -44.74 9.07
CA LYS A 2 49.03 -43.40 8.88
C LYS A 2 48.97 -42.85 7.42
N LEU A 3 47.85 -42.33 6.87
CA LEU A 3 47.10 -41.05 7.07
C LEU A 3 47.65 -39.83 6.26
N LEU A 4 46.73 -39.06 5.61
CA LEU A 4 46.77 -37.62 5.20
C LEU A 4 47.41 -37.26 3.81
N ILE A 5 47.00 -36.30 2.95
CA ILE A 5 45.85 -35.36 2.78
C ILE A 5 46.07 -34.46 1.51
N ILE A 6 44.99 -33.99 0.85
CA ILE A 6 44.72 -32.67 0.16
C ILE A 6 45.42 -32.23 -1.17
N ALA A 7 44.57 -32.11 -2.23
CA ALA A 7 44.18 -30.97 -3.11
C ALA A 7 45.18 -30.22 -4.08
N PRO A 8 44.65 -29.55 -5.15
CA PRO A 8 45.32 -29.40 -6.44
C PRO A 8 45.86 -27.99 -6.82
N LEU A 9 46.88 -28.03 -7.69
CA LEU A 9 47.24 -27.13 -8.81
C LEU A 9 46.84 -25.64 -8.77
N LEU A 10 47.82 -24.81 -8.39
CA LEU A 10 47.96 -23.40 -8.77
C LEU A 10 48.55 -23.29 -10.19
N LEU A 11 47.79 -22.70 -11.11
CA LEU A 11 48.26 -22.27 -12.44
C LEU A 11 48.84 -20.84 -12.35
N THR A 12 50.07 -20.70 -12.84
CA THR A 12 50.81 -19.44 -12.99
C THR A 12 50.37 -18.65 -14.23
N TYR A 13 49.93 -17.41 -14.00
CA TYR A 13 50.46 -16.16 -14.57
C TYR A 13 50.57 -15.93 -16.11
N LYS A 14 49.74 -14.96 -16.57
CA LYS A 14 49.91 -13.89 -17.60
C LYS A 14 50.15 -14.20 -19.10
N LYS A 15 49.25 -13.66 -19.95
CA LYS A 15 49.47 -12.62 -21.00
C LYS A 15 48.15 -12.34 -21.75
N ASN A 16 47.58 -11.14 -21.62
CA ASN A 16 47.63 -9.98 -22.53
C ASN A 16 46.65 -10.01 -23.73
N ASN A 17 45.69 -9.07 -23.68
CA ASN A 17 44.98 -8.30 -24.72
C ASN A 17 44.70 -8.93 -26.10
N GLN A 18 43.41 -9.00 -26.47
CA GLN A 18 42.83 -8.29 -27.63
C GLN A 18 41.29 -8.39 -27.66
N GLU A 19 40.66 -7.36 -28.21
CA GLU A 19 39.23 -7.01 -28.20
C GLU A 19 38.34 -7.97 -29.02
N ASN A 20 37.14 -8.31 -28.51
CA ASN A 20 35.83 -7.96 -29.10
C ASN A 20 34.67 -8.89 -28.63
N GLU A 21 33.49 -8.26 -28.53
CA GLU A 21 32.11 -8.78 -28.50
C GLU A 21 31.44 -9.27 -27.19
N ALA A 22 30.36 -8.53 -26.88
CA ALA A 22 29.04 -8.94 -26.35
C ALA A 22 28.81 -9.22 -24.84
N GLU A 23 27.77 -8.53 -24.35
CA GLU A 23 26.81 -8.85 -23.27
C GLU A 23 27.03 -8.44 -21.78
N SER A 24 25.94 -7.85 -21.26
CA SER A 24 25.58 -7.25 -19.95
C SER A 24 25.57 -8.24 -18.75
N PRO A 25 25.34 -7.88 -17.45
CA PRO A 25 25.08 -6.57 -16.80
C PRO A 25 25.98 -6.23 -15.59
N GLN A 26 26.21 -4.93 -15.37
CA GLN A 26 26.68 -4.45 -14.06
C GLN A 26 25.53 -4.43 -13.04
N VAL A 27 25.78 -5.10 -11.92
CA VAL A 27 24.97 -5.15 -10.71
C VAL A 27 24.74 -3.72 -10.19
N PHE A 28 23.50 -3.25 -10.26
CA PHE A 28 23.06 -2.01 -9.62
C PHE A 28 22.52 -2.37 -8.22
N GLU A 29 23.16 -1.84 -7.18
CA GLU A 29 22.86 -2.15 -5.78
C GLU A 29 21.41 -1.76 -5.40
N ILE A 30 20.75 -2.68 -4.68
CA ILE A 30 19.32 -2.67 -4.31
C ILE A 30 18.99 -1.56 -3.28
N THR A 31 19.99 -0.89 -2.69
CA THR A 31 19.84 0.00 -1.53
C THR A 31 19.35 1.43 -1.83
N ASP A 32 19.36 1.86 -3.10
CA ASP A 32 19.04 3.25 -3.47
C ASP A 32 17.61 3.47 -3.97
N LEU A 33 16.88 2.40 -4.27
CA LEU A 33 15.47 2.47 -4.68
C LEU A 33 14.53 2.66 -3.47
N GLU A 34 14.81 1.98 -2.35
CA GLU A 34 13.97 2.03 -1.15
C GLU A 34 13.95 3.41 -0.47
N LYS A 35 15.06 4.16 -0.47
CA LYS A 35 15.12 5.53 0.07
C LYS A 35 14.28 6.52 -0.75
N ARG A 36 14.16 6.29 -2.06
CA ARG A 36 13.41 7.14 -2.97
C ARG A 36 11.91 6.83 -2.84
N ASP A 37 11.53 5.56 -2.75
CA ASP A 37 10.15 5.11 -2.53
C ASP A 37 9.64 5.45 -1.12
N GLY A 38 10.48 5.34 -0.09
CA GLY A 38 10.13 5.75 1.28
C GLY A 38 9.85 7.25 1.39
N LYS A 39 10.63 8.09 0.70
CA LYS A 39 10.44 9.56 0.66
C LYS A 39 9.23 9.96 -0.20
N ILE A 40 8.95 9.22 -1.27
CA ILE A 40 7.73 9.39 -2.10
C ILE A 40 6.48 9.01 -1.30
N ASN A 41 6.51 7.87 -0.60
CA ASN A 41 5.42 7.42 0.28
C ASN A 41 5.14 8.43 1.39
N PHE A 42 6.18 9.00 2.02
CA PHE A 42 6.00 10.03 3.04
C PHE A 42 5.16 11.23 2.54
N ARG A 43 5.47 11.76 1.34
CA ARG A 43 4.78 12.94 0.79
C ARG A 43 3.33 12.66 0.39
N ILE A 44 3.03 11.46 -0.10
CA ILE A 44 1.67 11.05 -0.48
C ILE A 44 0.69 11.17 0.69
N PHE A 45 1.17 10.92 1.91
CA PHE A 45 0.36 11.04 3.11
C PHE A 45 0.27 12.45 3.70
N CYS A 46 0.99 13.42 3.14
CA CYS A 46 0.93 14.81 3.61
C CYS A 46 -0.17 15.61 2.90
N ASP A 47 -0.40 15.37 1.61
CA ASP A 47 -1.31 16.19 0.81
C ASP A 47 -1.88 15.43 -0.40
N VAL A 48 -3.16 15.66 -0.68
CA VAL A 48 -3.93 15.00 -1.75
C VAL A 48 -3.39 15.28 -3.16
N SER A 49 -2.73 16.42 -3.38
CA SER A 49 -2.16 16.80 -4.67
C SER A 49 -1.02 15.88 -5.11
N PHE A 50 -0.38 15.18 -4.17
CA PHE A 50 0.70 14.22 -4.47
C PHE A 50 0.20 12.83 -4.88
N TRP A 51 -1.10 12.56 -4.80
CA TRP A 51 -1.64 11.25 -5.18
C TRP A 51 -1.55 11.07 -6.68
N LYS A 52 -0.65 10.18 -7.12
CA LYS A 52 -0.53 9.78 -8.52
C LYS A 52 -1.73 8.92 -8.90
N LEU A 53 -2.28 9.15 -10.09
CA LEU A 53 -3.41 8.40 -10.63
C LEU A 53 -2.90 7.47 -11.75
N PRO A 54 -3.35 6.20 -11.78
CA PRO A 54 -4.19 5.53 -10.78
C PRO A 54 -3.43 5.33 -9.46
N LEU A 55 -4.12 5.51 -8.33
CA LEU A 55 -3.53 5.29 -7.02
C LEU A 55 -3.33 3.78 -6.78
N GLN A 56 -2.18 3.38 -6.27
CA GLN A 56 -1.93 1.97 -5.94
C GLN A 56 -2.77 1.51 -4.74
N ASP A 57 -3.18 0.24 -4.75
CA ASP A 57 -4.11 -0.31 -3.76
C ASP A 57 -3.60 -0.23 -2.32
N HIS A 58 -2.32 -0.54 -2.10
CA HIS A 58 -1.73 -0.47 -0.76
C HIS A 58 -1.74 0.97 -0.21
N LEU A 59 -1.45 1.97 -1.05
CA LEU A 59 -1.52 3.39 -0.67
C LEU A 59 -2.96 3.81 -0.39
N ARG A 60 -3.90 3.35 -1.22
CA ARG A 60 -5.33 3.63 -1.04
C ARG A 60 -5.82 3.14 0.32
N ILE A 61 -5.45 1.92 0.71
CA ILE A 61 -5.80 1.33 2.01
C ILE A 61 -5.23 2.19 3.15
N GLU A 62 -3.95 2.54 3.10
CA GLU A 62 -3.31 3.36 4.15
C GLU A 62 -3.90 4.76 4.25
N ILE A 63 -4.26 5.39 3.12
CA ILE A 63 -4.95 6.69 3.12
C ILE A 63 -6.35 6.57 3.76
N ILE A 64 -7.11 5.52 3.44
CA ILE A 64 -8.44 5.31 4.03
C ILE A 64 -8.35 5.02 5.53
N LYS A 65 -7.33 4.27 5.98
CA LYS A 65 -7.07 4.03 7.40
C LYS A 65 -6.80 5.33 8.18
N LYS A 66 -6.04 6.26 7.60
CA LYS A 66 -5.83 7.60 8.18
C LYS A 66 -7.12 8.41 8.24
N GLY A 67 -7.98 8.26 7.24
CA GLY A 67 -9.29 8.89 7.17
C GLY A 67 -9.27 10.25 6.48
N SER A 68 -10.41 10.63 5.89
CA SER A 68 -10.53 11.84 5.07
C SER A 68 -10.34 13.14 5.88
N SER A 69 -10.74 13.14 7.15
CA SER A 69 -10.62 14.31 8.05
C SER A 69 -9.18 14.81 8.16
N THR A 70 -8.19 13.91 8.16
CA THR A 70 -6.76 14.25 8.23
C THR A 70 -6.29 15.04 7.02
N PHE A 71 -6.91 14.84 5.85
CA PHE A 71 -6.52 15.51 4.61
C PHE A 71 -7.30 16.78 4.35
N GLN A 72 -8.43 17.00 5.03
CA GLN A 72 -9.46 17.95 4.63
C GLN A 72 -8.97 19.40 4.54
N ASN A 73 -8.09 19.82 5.45
CA ASN A 73 -7.58 21.19 5.58
C ASN A 73 -8.70 22.26 5.56
N LYS A 74 -9.82 21.95 6.21
CA LYS A 74 -11.04 22.78 6.22
C LYS A 74 -10.89 24.11 6.95
N ASP A 75 -9.86 24.24 7.78
CA ASP A 75 -9.59 25.42 8.61
C ASP A 75 -8.45 26.30 8.03
N GLY A 76 -7.89 25.93 6.87
CA GLY A 76 -6.83 26.68 6.18
C GLY A 76 -5.41 26.28 6.62
N PRO A 77 -4.38 27.05 6.20
CA PRO A 77 -4.48 28.36 5.53
C PRO A 77 -4.94 28.25 4.07
N PHE A 78 -5.86 29.13 3.66
CA PHE A 78 -6.35 29.20 2.29
C PHE A 78 -5.56 30.22 1.47
N ASN A 79 -5.00 29.79 0.34
CA ASN A 79 -4.18 30.65 -0.52
C ASN A 79 -5.03 31.81 -1.06
N VAL A 80 -4.49 33.03 -1.07
CA VAL A 80 -5.14 34.19 -1.67
C VAL A 80 -4.94 34.14 -3.18
N VAL A 81 -6.03 34.26 -3.94
CA VAL A 81 -5.97 34.34 -5.41
C VAL A 81 -6.23 35.78 -5.81
N GLN A 82 -5.17 36.48 -6.20
CA GLN A 82 -5.25 37.84 -6.76
C GLN A 82 -5.78 37.78 -8.21
N ARG A 83 -6.64 38.73 -8.58
CA ARG A 83 -7.07 38.92 -9.97
C ARG A 83 -6.26 40.00 -10.65
N ASN A 84 -5.88 39.75 -11.90
CA ASN A 84 -5.52 40.82 -12.82
C ASN A 84 -6.82 41.54 -13.18
N VAL A 85 -6.91 42.81 -12.80
CA VAL A 85 -8.12 43.61 -12.61
C VAL A 85 -8.89 43.89 -13.91
N THR A 86 -10.22 43.74 -13.88
CA THR A 86 -11.17 44.74 -14.39
C THR A 86 -12.44 44.74 -13.52
N GLN A 87 -12.52 45.75 -12.65
CA GLN A 87 -13.68 46.45 -12.06
C GLN A 87 -14.81 45.68 -11.32
N THR A 88 -15.26 46.35 -10.24
CA THR A 88 -16.52 46.30 -9.47
C THR A 88 -16.78 45.31 -8.32
N ARG A 89 -16.00 44.25 -8.03
CA ARG A 89 -16.24 43.44 -6.79
C ARG A 89 -14.99 42.80 -6.17
N GLY A 90 -14.49 43.40 -5.08
CA GLY A 90 -13.55 42.84 -4.09
C GLY A 90 -12.22 42.30 -4.65
N HIS A 91 -11.10 42.92 -4.24
CA HIS A 91 -9.76 42.62 -4.77
C HIS A 91 -9.26 41.21 -4.39
N ASP A 92 -9.59 40.74 -3.19
CA ASP A 92 -9.16 39.44 -2.67
C ASP A 92 -10.36 38.53 -2.37
N ARG A 93 -10.30 37.27 -2.82
CA ARG A 93 -11.24 36.23 -2.42
C ARG A 93 -10.48 35.04 -1.86
N HIS A 94 -10.75 34.74 -0.59
CA HIS A 94 -10.30 33.51 0.05
C HIS A 94 -11.37 32.41 -0.10
N LEU A 95 -10.95 31.15 0.04
CA LEU A 95 -11.90 30.06 0.26
C LEU A 95 -12.48 30.27 1.67
N SER A 96 -13.80 30.23 1.82
CA SER A 96 -14.43 30.19 3.13
C SER A 96 -14.51 28.74 3.61
N SER A 97 -14.28 28.50 4.90
CA SER A 97 -14.50 27.19 5.53
C SER A 97 -15.96 26.72 5.43
N GLU A 98 -16.91 27.65 5.21
CA GLU A 98 -18.32 27.34 5.00
C GLU A 98 -18.57 26.43 3.80
N TRP A 99 -17.71 26.46 2.77
CA TRP A 99 -17.86 25.60 1.59
C TRP A 99 -17.70 24.11 1.89
N PHE A 100 -17.09 23.76 3.02
CA PHE A 100 -17.00 22.37 3.48
C PHE A 100 -18.31 21.89 4.11
N TYR A 101 -19.32 22.74 4.26
CA TYR A 101 -20.58 22.39 4.90
C TYR A 101 -21.76 22.60 3.95
N LYS A 102 -22.66 21.62 3.94
CA LYS A 102 -23.98 21.70 3.33
C LYS A 102 -24.96 22.23 4.36
N GLN A 103 -25.65 23.32 4.03
CA GLN A 103 -26.72 23.84 4.87
C GLN A 103 -28.03 23.14 4.55
N MET A 104 -28.68 22.59 5.58
CA MET A 104 -29.95 21.90 5.49
C MET A 104 -31.11 22.88 5.74
N LYS A 105 -32.33 22.52 5.31
CA LYS A 105 -33.54 23.36 5.48
C LYS A 105 -33.88 23.61 6.95
N ASN A 106 -33.49 22.71 7.85
CA ASN A 106 -33.64 22.81 9.29
C ASN A 106 -32.55 23.69 9.96
N GLY A 107 -31.63 24.27 9.18
CA GLY A 107 -30.52 25.10 9.70
C GLY A 107 -29.27 24.31 10.10
N GLU A 108 -29.32 22.98 10.11
CA GLU A 108 -28.16 22.14 10.42
C GLU A 108 -27.10 22.23 9.30
N LYS A 109 -25.83 22.14 9.69
CA LYS A 109 -24.68 22.11 8.78
C LYS A 109 -24.09 20.71 8.75
N ILE A 110 -24.13 20.06 7.59
CA ILE A 110 -23.54 18.74 7.37
C ILE A 110 -22.18 18.91 6.69
N LEU A 111 -21.12 18.37 7.29
CA LEU A 111 -19.78 18.41 6.72
C LEU A 111 -19.68 17.53 5.46
N HIS A 112 -19.20 18.09 4.35
CA HIS A 112 -18.79 17.36 3.16
C HIS A 112 -17.52 16.57 3.45
N SER A 113 -17.67 15.36 3.98
CA SER A 113 -16.55 14.45 4.29
C SER A 113 -15.67 14.12 3.08
N TRP A 114 -16.15 14.32 1.86
CA TRP A 114 -15.40 14.10 0.62
C TRP A 114 -14.60 15.32 0.16
N MET A 115 -14.90 16.53 0.61
CA MET A 115 -14.27 17.75 0.10
C MET A 115 -12.97 18.02 0.82
N VAL A 116 -11.86 18.13 0.07
CA VAL A 116 -10.51 18.27 0.61
C VAL A 116 -9.81 19.46 -0.03
N TYR A 117 -9.17 20.31 0.78
CA TYR A 117 -8.30 21.38 0.27
C TYR A 117 -6.83 20.98 0.35
N SER A 118 -6.08 21.31 -0.70
CA SER A 118 -4.62 21.18 -0.72
C SER A 118 -3.98 22.55 -0.54
N PRO A 119 -3.28 22.83 0.57
CA PRO A 119 -2.47 24.02 0.71
C PRO A 119 -1.35 24.09 -0.34
N ASN A 120 -0.79 22.94 -0.70
CA ASN A 120 0.31 22.82 -1.66
C ASN A 120 -0.09 23.24 -3.08
N SER A 121 -1.27 22.83 -3.57
CA SER A 121 -1.73 23.21 -4.91
C SER A 121 -2.71 24.37 -4.92
N GLY A 122 -3.27 24.74 -3.77
CA GLY A 122 -4.29 25.78 -3.63
C GLY A 122 -5.69 25.37 -4.13
N ASN A 123 -5.90 24.08 -4.39
CA ASN A 123 -7.07 23.53 -5.09
C ASN A 123 -7.96 22.69 -4.17
N LEU A 124 -9.23 22.57 -4.54
CA LEU A 124 -10.18 21.64 -3.94
C LEU A 124 -10.23 20.31 -4.68
N TYR A 125 -10.20 19.21 -3.95
CA TYR A 125 -10.29 17.86 -4.45
C TYR A 125 -11.47 17.13 -3.84
N CYS A 126 -11.94 16.10 -4.55
CA CYS A 126 -12.85 15.11 -3.99
C CYS A 126 -12.05 13.89 -3.57
N PHE A 127 -12.09 13.58 -2.28
CA PHE A 127 -11.38 12.46 -1.65
C PHE A 127 -11.68 11.14 -2.35
N CYS A 128 -12.94 10.71 -2.39
CA CYS A 128 -13.31 9.44 -3.01
C CYS A 128 -13.02 9.40 -4.52
N CYS A 129 -13.33 10.46 -5.26
CA CYS A 129 -13.06 10.46 -6.70
C CYS A 129 -11.56 10.42 -7.00
N ARG A 130 -10.71 11.07 -6.19
CA ARG A 130 -9.26 10.99 -6.36
C ARG A 130 -8.72 9.60 -6.00
N LEU A 131 -9.28 8.92 -4.99
CA LEU A 131 -8.84 7.57 -4.61
C LEU A 131 -9.05 6.53 -5.72
N PHE A 132 -10.15 6.63 -6.46
CA PHE A 132 -10.60 5.59 -7.40
C PHE A 132 -10.57 6.02 -8.87
N ALA A 133 -10.18 7.25 -9.19
CA ALA A 133 -10.00 7.67 -10.57
C ALA A 133 -8.87 6.90 -11.23
N SER A 134 -9.14 6.34 -12.41
CA SER A 134 -8.14 5.66 -13.20
C SER A 134 -7.13 6.64 -13.80
N ASN A 135 -7.61 7.75 -14.40
CA ASN A 135 -6.80 8.77 -15.05
C ASN A 135 -7.45 10.16 -14.94
N ILE A 136 -6.66 11.22 -15.14
CA ILE A 136 -7.17 12.59 -15.32
C ILE A 136 -7.57 12.76 -16.78
N THR A 137 -8.76 12.30 -17.16
CA THR A 137 -9.31 12.55 -18.50
C THR A 137 -10.18 13.80 -18.48
N ASN A 138 -10.45 14.40 -19.64
CA ASN A 138 -11.38 15.54 -19.75
C ASN A 138 -12.81 15.21 -19.29
N LEU A 139 -13.15 13.92 -19.22
CA LEU A 139 -14.43 13.43 -18.70
C LEU A 139 -14.44 13.30 -17.16
N ALA A 140 -13.28 13.26 -16.52
CA ALA A 140 -13.18 13.21 -15.07
C ALA A 140 -13.66 14.53 -14.45
N SER A 141 -14.28 14.44 -13.26
CA SER A 141 -14.69 15.63 -12.51
C SER A 141 -13.48 16.54 -12.29
N LYS A 142 -13.68 17.86 -12.35
CA LYS A 142 -12.64 18.85 -12.03
C LYS A 142 -12.13 18.74 -10.60
N PHE A 143 -12.92 18.12 -9.71
CA PHE A 143 -12.49 17.78 -8.35
C PHE A 143 -11.50 16.61 -8.29
N VAL A 144 -11.29 15.89 -9.40
CA VAL A 144 -10.19 14.93 -9.54
C VAL A 144 -8.90 15.68 -9.86
N SER A 145 -8.87 16.55 -10.87
CA SER A 145 -7.66 17.29 -11.27
C SER A 145 -7.27 18.43 -10.32
N GLY A 146 -8.23 18.99 -9.59
CA GLY A 146 -8.05 20.10 -8.68
C GLY A 146 -8.92 21.28 -9.11
N PHE A 147 -9.93 21.60 -8.31
CA PHE A 147 -10.86 22.68 -8.57
C PHE A 147 -10.31 24.02 -8.02
N GLN A 148 -9.94 24.91 -8.94
CA GLN A 148 -9.35 26.22 -8.62
C GLN A 148 -10.36 27.37 -8.49
N LYS A 149 -11.47 27.30 -9.24
CA LYS A 149 -12.37 28.46 -9.44
C LYS A 149 -13.36 28.60 -8.29
N ARG A 150 -12.87 29.00 -7.11
CA ARG A 150 -13.62 29.08 -5.83
C ARG A 150 -14.96 29.85 -5.94
N TRP A 151 -15.05 30.87 -6.78
CA TRP A 151 -16.28 31.65 -7.00
C TRP A 151 -17.34 30.95 -7.88
N LYS A 152 -17.04 29.78 -8.44
CA LYS A 152 -17.98 28.94 -9.20
C LYS A 152 -18.31 27.64 -8.45
N LEU A 153 -18.05 27.59 -7.14
CA LEU A 153 -18.33 26.40 -6.33
C LEU A 153 -19.83 26.09 -6.30
N ASN A 154 -20.69 27.10 -6.19
CA ASN A 154 -22.11 26.94 -6.49
C ASN A 154 -22.33 27.27 -7.98
N PRO A 155 -22.95 26.39 -8.80
CA PRO A 155 -23.61 25.11 -8.46
C PRO A 155 -22.73 23.85 -8.59
N LYS A 156 -21.43 24.01 -8.90
CA LYS A 156 -20.54 22.88 -9.24
C LYS A 156 -20.36 21.82 -8.15
N VAL A 157 -20.43 22.20 -6.88
CA VAL A 157 -20.38 21.26 -5.73
C VAL A 157 -21.61 20.35 -5.77
N TYR A 158 -22.80 20.92 -5.98
CA TYR A 158 -24.04 20.16 -6.07
C TYR A 158 -24.04 19.22 -7.29
N GLU A 159 -23.71 19.74 -8.47
CA GLU A 159 -23.61 18.94 -9.69
C GLU A 159 -22.61 17.76 -9.54
N HIS A 160 -21.51 18.00 -8.83
CA HIS A 160 -20.52 16.97 -8.57
C HIS A 160 -21.03 15.92 -7.58
N GLU A 161 -21.61 16.36 -6.46
CA GLU A 161 -22.19 15.48 -5.44
C GLU A 161 -23.30 14.59 -6.02
N SER A 162 -24.09 15.10 -6.98
CA SER A 162 -25.14 14.34 -7.67
C SER A 162 -24.64 13.46 -8.83
N SER A 163 -23.35 13.54 -9.20
CA SER A 163 -22.84 12.79 -10.36
C SER A 163 -22.69 11.30 -10.07
N ASP A 164 -23.04 10.45 -11.05
CA ASP A 164 -22.94 8.98 -10.92
C ASP A 164 -21.53 8.51 -10.52
N ASN A 165 -20.50 9.08 -11.14
CA ASN A 165 -19.12 8.79 -10.78
C ASN A 165 -18.81 9.11 -9.32
N HIS A 166 -19.30 10.24 -8.80
CA HIS A 166 -19.11 10.58 -7.39
C HIS A 166 -19.80 9.58 -6.47
N LEU A 167 -21.09 9.28 -6.72
CA LEU A 167 -21.87 8.36 -5.89
C LEU A 167 -21.25 6.97 -5.86
N ARG A 168 -20.84 6.44 -7.01
CA ARG A 168 -20.17 5.14 -7.12
C ARG A 168 -18.82 5.10 -6.39
N PHE A 169 -18.02 6.16 -6.49
CA PHE A 169 -16.74 6.22 -5.77
C PHE A 169 -16.93 6.46 -4.27
N LEU A 170 -17.96 7.21 -3.88
CA LEU A 170 -18.34 7.41 -2.48
C LEU A 170 -18.77 6.09 -1.84
N GLU A 171 -19.61 5.30 -2.53
CA GLU A 171 -20.01 3.96 -2.11
C GLU A 171 -18.80 3.04 -1.96
N LYS A 172 -17.94 2.95 -2.98
CA LYS A 172 -16.69 2.16 -2.91
C LYS A 172 -15.80 2.57 -1.75
N TRP A 173 -15.68 3.87 -1.48
CA TRP A 173 -14.94 4.35 -0.32
C TRP A 173 -15.57 3.86 0.97
N LYS A 174 -16.89 4.01 1.14
CA LYS A 174 -17.59 3.62 2.38
C LYS A 174 -17.53 2.12 2.63
N ILE A 175 -17.70 1.30 1.61
CA ILE A 175 -17.56 -0.17 1.70
C ILE A 175 -16.12 -0.53 2.12
N LEU A 176 -15.10 0.07 1.48
CA LEU A 176 -13.72 -0.22 1.85
C LEU A 176 -13.39 0.27 3.27
N GLU A 177 -13.91 1.42 3.68
CA GLU A 177 -13.78 1.95 5.03
C GLU A 177 -14.41 1.02 6.08
N THR A 178 -15.62 0.50 5.82
CA THR A 178 -16.28 -0.45 6.71
C THR A 178 -15.54 -1.78 6.75
N ASN A 179 -15.12 -2.28 5.59
CA ASN A 179 -14.38 -3.54 5.49
C ASN A 179 -13.04 -3.45 6.23
N LEU A 180 -12.31 -2.34 6.14
CA LEU A 180 -11.07 -2.17 6.91
C LEU A 180 -11.31 -2.11 8.42
N LYS A 181 -12.48 -1.62 8.85
CA LYS A 181 -12.89 -1.63 10.26
C LYS A 181 -13.32 -3.03 10.72
N SER A 182 -14.01 -3.80 9.87
CA SER A 182 -14.54 -5.14 10.17
C SER A 182 -13.58 -6.30 9.84
N ASN A 183 -12.57 -6.11 9.00
CA ASN A 183 -11.52 -7.10 8.77
C ASN A 183 -10.61 -7.24 10.00
N ASN A 184 -10.69 -6.31 10.96
CA ASN A 184 -10.16 -6.54 12.30
C ASN A 184 -10.95 -7.62 13.08
N THR A 185 -12.18 -7.95 12.66
CA THR A 185 -13.05 -8.90 13.38
C THR A 185 -13.26 -10.24 12.67
N ILE A 186 -13.30 -10.28 11.33
CA ILE A 186 -13.53 -11.53 10.57
C ILE A 186 -12.22 -12.10 10.00
N ASP A 187 -11.39 -11.27 9.34
CA ASP A 187 -10.11 -11.75 8.81
C ASP A 187 -9.09 -12.07 9.90
N ALA A 188 -9.24 -11.51 11.11
CA ALA A 188 -8.36 -11.83 12.24
C ALA A 188 -8.39 -13.34 12.56
N GLU A 189 -9.56 -13.98 12.51
CA GLU A 189 -9.69 -15.42 12.76
C GLU A 189 -9.02 -16.23 11.64
N ILE A 190 -9.27 -15.88 10.37
CA ILE A 190 -8.68 -16.57 9.20
C ILE A 190 -7.15 -16.37 9.14
N ILE A 191 -6.67 -15.17 9.43
CA ILE A 191 -5.24 -14.83 9.51
C ILE A 191 -4.59 -15.62 10.66
N SER A 192 -5.21 -15.62 11.85
CA SER A 192 -4.69 -16.36 13.00
C SER A 192 -4.66 -17.88 12.75
N PHE A 193 -5.69 -18.42 12.09
CA PHE A 193 -5.73 -19.81 11.65
C PHE A 193 -4.56 -20.11 10.70
N THR A 194 -4.37 -19.27 9.67
CA THR A 194 -3.29 -19.39 8.69
C THR A 194 -1.91 -19.32 9.34
N GLU A 195 -1.72 -18.41 10.30
CA GLU A 195 -0.46 -18.28 11.05
C GLU A 195 -0.20 -19.48 11.97
N ASN A 196 -1.25 -20.03 12.57
CA ASN A 196 -1.14 -21.23 13.38
C ASN A 196 -0.78 -22.46 12.53
N GLU A 197 -1.35 -22.61 11.34
CA GLU A 197 -0.97 -23.67 10.39
C GLU A 197 0.49 -23.52 9.94
N LYS A 198 0.95 -22.30 9.62
CA LYS A 198 2.37 -22.03 9.33
C LYS A 198 3.29 -22.41 10.50
N LYS A 199 2.88 -22.10 11.74
CA LYS A 199 3.63 -22.45 12.96
C LYS A 199 3.69 -23.96 13.16
N LYS A 200 2.59 -24.68 12.94
CA LYS A 200 2.55 -26.15 13.00
C LYS A 200 3.51 -26.76 11.97
N CYS A 201 3.44 -26.35 10.70
CA CYS A 201 4.34 -26.84 9.65
C CYS A 201 5.82 -26.59 9.99
N ARG A 202 6.17 -25.40 10.49
CA ARG A 202 7.53 -25.10 10.95
C ARG A 202 7.98 -26.01 12.10
N ASN A 203 7.11 -26.25 13.08
CA ASN A 203 7.43 -27.15 14.19
C ASN A 203 7.65 -28.60 13.74
N ILE A 204 6.84 -29.09 12.80
CA ILE A 204 7.04 -30.43 12.21
C ILE A 204 8.40 -30.48 11.49
N LEU A 205 8.72 -29.47 10.68
CA LEU A 205 10.01 -29.38 9.99
C LEU A 205 11.19 -29.36 10.98
N TYR A 206 11.09 -28.57 12.06
CA TYR A 206 12.13 -28.52 13.08
C TYR A 206 12.33 -29.87 13.77
N ARG A 207 11.23 -30.59 14.07
CA ARG A 207 11.32 -31.94 14.66
C ARG A 207 11.98 -32.93 13.70
N LEU A 208 11.59 -32.91 12.43
CA LEU A 208 12.20 -33.76 11.41
C LEU A 208 13.69 -33.45 11.26
N LEU A 209 14.07 -32.16 11.17
CA LEU A 209 15.46 -31.74 11.09
C LEU A 209 16.26 -32.13 12.34
N TYR A 210 15.66 -32.01 13.52
CA TYR A 210 16.30 -32.42 14.77
C TYR A 210 16.56 -33.92 14.80
N LEU A 211 15.56 -34.72 14.41
CA LEU A 211 15.69 -36.18 14.32
C LEU A 211 16.74 -36.57 13.29
N THR A 212 16.78 -35.91 12.12
CA THR A 212 17.76 -36.24 11.09
C THR A 212 19.18 -35.91 11.54
N LEU A 213 19.38 -34.75 12.17
CA LEU A 213 20.67 -34.37 12.77
C LEU A 213 21.08 -35.32 13.90
N PHE A 214 20.13 -35.73 14.75
CA PHE A 214 20.40 -36.68 15.84
C PHE A 214 20.86 -38.03 15.30
N LEU A 215 20.12 -38.60 14.34
CA LEU A 215 20.47 -39.89 13.73
C LEU A 215 21.83 -39.81 13.01
N ALA A 216 22.08 -38.73 12.26
CA ALA A 216 23.37 -38.51 11.60
C ALA A 216 24.53 -38.44 12.60
N LYS A 217 24.37 -37.74 13.73
CA LYS A 217 25.40 -37.66 14.79
C LYS A 217 25.69 -39.01 15.44
N GLN A 218 24.67 -39.86 15.59
CA GLN A 218 24.80 -41.17 16.22
C GLN A 218 25.17 -42.27 15.21
N ASN A 219 25.37 -41.94 13.92
CA ASN A 219 25.53 -42.90 12.82
C ASN A 219 24.41 -43.97 12.78
N LEU A 220 23.20 -43.59 13.19
CA LEU A 220 22.04 -44.47 13.17
C LEU A 220 21.35 -44.41 11.81
N PRO A 221 20.91 -45.56 11.26
CA PRO A 221 20.17 -45.57 10.00
C PRO A 221 18.81 -44.88 10.15
N PHE A 222 18.39 -44.16 9.11
CA PHE A 222 17.07 -43.50 9.03
C PHE A 222 15.87 -44.47 8.95
N ARG A 223 16.13 -45.78 8.97
CA ARG A 223 15.12 -46.83 8.88
C ARG A 223 15.20 -47.70 10.12
N GLY A 224 14.04 -47.96 10.73
CA GLY A 224 13.90 -48.96 11.78
C GLY A 224 14.00 -50.37 11.22
N HIS A 225 14.47 -51.32 12.03
CA HIS A 225 14.59 -52.72 11.65
C HIS A 225 13.25 -53.51 11.78
N GLN A 226 12.19 -52.88 12.30
CA GLN A 226 10.85 -53.49 12.42
C GLN A 226 9.73 -52.48 12.11
N GLU A 227 8.77 -52.94 11.30
CA GLU A 227 7.50 -52.26 10.97
C GLU A 227 6.34 -52.66 11.91
N ASP A 228 6.63 -53.15 13.12
CA ASP A 228 5.58 -53.45 14.07
C ASP A 228 4.91 -52.15 14.55
N LYS A 229 3.57 -52.15 14.58
CA LYS A 229 2.72 -50.99 14.93
C LYS A 229 2.97 -50.43 16.33
N SER A 230 3.74 -51.14 17.17
CA SER A 230 4.16 -50.73 18.50
C SER A 230 5.46 -49.91 18.52
N SER A 231 6.20 -49.81 17.42
CA SER A 231 7.46 -49.05 17.35
C SER A 231 7.22 -47.56 17.12
N PHE A 232 8.13 -46.72 17.66
CA PHE A 232 8.10 -45.26 17.52
C PHE A 232 8.11 -44.81 16.03
N ILE A 233 8.72 -45.61 15.16
CA ILE A 233 8.77 -45.36 13.71
C ILE A 233 7.44 -45.78 13.04
N GLY A 234 6.79 -46.84 13.54
CA GLY A 234 5.46 -47.26 13.08
C GLY A 234 4.40 -46.18 13.28
N GLN A 235 4.48 -45.39 14.37
CA GLN A 235 3.55 -44.29 14.64
C GLN A 235 3.75 -43.09 13.70
N ILE A 236 4.98 -42.84 13.21
CA ILE A 236 5.26 -41.77 12.25
C ILE A 236 4.65 -42.10 10.88
N CYS A 237 4.67 -43.37 10.46
CA CYS A 237 4.08 -43.80 9.18
C CYS A 237 2.54 -43.74 9.16
N VAL A 238 1.86 -43.82 10.31
CA VAL A 238 0.39 -43.77 10.38
C VAL A 238 -0.16 -42.34 10.18
N PHE A 239 0.63 -41.30 10.46
CA PHE A 239 0.18 -39.90 10.34
C PHE A 239 0.06 -39.37 8.91
N ASN A 240 0.42 -40.15 7.89
CA ASN A 240 0.33 -39.76 6.47
C ASN A 240 -0.84 -40.44 5.72
N LYS A 241 -1.74 -41.11 6.45
CA LYS A 241 -3.00 -41.66 5.93
C LYS A 241 -4.17 -41.10 6.74
N GLY A 242 -4.56 -39.87 6.43
CA GLY A 242 -5.72 -39.20 7.01
C GLY A 242 -5.93 -37.87 6.32
#